data_AF-A0A8T2PSB4-F1
#
_entry.id   AF-A0A8T2PSB4-F1
#
_cell.length_a   1.000
_cell.length_b   1.000
_cell.length_c   1.000
_cell.angle_alpha   90.00
_cell.angle_beta   90.00
_cell.angle_gamma   90.00
#
_symmetry.space_group_name_H-M   'P 1'
#
loop_
_entity.id
_entity.type
_entity.pdbx_description
1 polymer ?
#
loop_
_entity_poly.entity_id
_entity_poly.type
_entity_poly.pdbx_seq_one_letter_code
_entity_poly.pdbx_strand_id
1 'polypeptide(L)'
;MQLSYMDSEGNPIGVVQMTFLRLLSASARQNLTYNCYQSVAWHDSDADTYDKAIRFLGSNDEEMSYDNNPYIRAVVDGCALKKGYEKTVLEINTPKVEQVPFVDIMFNDFGGASQKFGFEVGPVCFIG
;
A
#
# COMPACT_ATOMS: atom_id res chain seq x y z
N MET A 1 -9.18 -1.15 9.43
CA MET A 1 -8.70 -2.41 10.05
C MET A 1 -7.24 -2.16 10.40
N GLN A 2 -6.80 -2.31 11.65
CA GLN A 2 -5.43 -1.91 11.99
C GLN A 2 -4.42 -3.02 11.72
N LEU A 3 -3.41 -2.74 10.89
CA LEU A 3 -2.32 -3.68 10.56
C LEU A 3 -1.30 -3.76 11.70
N SER A 4 -0.74 -4.95 11.93
CA SER A 4 0.33 -5.21 12.89
C SER A 4 1.51 -5.90 12.23
N TYR A 5 2.72 -5.59 12.69
CA TYR A 5 3.98 -6.07 12.10
C TYR A 5 4.74 -6.96 13.08
N MET A 6 5.38 -7.99 12.53
CA MET A 6 6.22 -8.93 13.27
C MET A 6 7.61 -8.98 12.65
N ASP A 7 8.60 -9.34 13.45
CA ASP A 7 9.95 -9.63 12.96
C ASP A 7 10.01 -10.98 12.22
N SER A 8 11.19 -11.35 11.74
CA SER A 8 11.42 -12.61 11.04
C SER A 8 11.22 -13.86 11.90
N GLU A 9 11.25 -13.72 13.22
CA GLU A 9 11.03 -14.80 14.19
C GLU A 9 9.54 -14.89 14.61
N GLY A 10 8.69 -14.00 14.10
CA GLY A 10 7.26 -13.94 14.40
C GLY A 10 6.94 -13.20 15.69
N ASN A 11 7.90 -12.48 16.29
CA ASN A 11 7.61 -11.66 17.45
C ASN A 11 6.99 -10.33 17.02
N PRO A 12 5.96 -9.83 17.72
CA PRO A 12 5.37 -8.53 17.42
C PRO A 12 6.40 -7.41 17.65
N ILE A 13 6.54 -6.52 16.67
CA ILE A 13 7.42 -5.36 16.78
C ILE A 13 6.71 -4.27 17.59
N GLY A 14 7.25 -3.94 18.75
CA GLY A 14 6.72 -2.88 19.60
C GLY A 14 6.98 -1.48 19.04
N VAL A 15 6.20 -0.50 19.50
CA VAL A 15 6.33 0.91 19.10
C VAL A 15 7.76 1.45 19.32
N VAL A 16 8.41 1.04 20.41
CA VAL A 16 9.79 1.45 20.72
C VAL A 16 10.78 0.94 19.67
N GLN A 17 10.73 -0.36 19.34
CA GLN A 17 11.60 -0.95 18.32
C GLN A 17 11.38 -0.31 16.94
N MET A 18 10.13 -0.08 16.56
CA MET A 18 9.77 0.60 15.32
C MET A 18 10.34 2.03 15.26
N THR A 19 10.33 2.74 16.39
CA THR A 19 10.90 4.09 16.49
C THR A 19 12.41 4.07 16.24
N PHE A 20 13.14 3.11 16.81
CA PHE A 20 14.58 2.97 16.56
C PHE A 20 14.89 2.64 15.10
N LEU A 21 14.13 1.74 14.47
CA LEU A 21 14.29 1.43 13.05
C LEU A 21 14.14 2.67 12.18
N ARG A 22 13.15 3.52 12.46
CA ARG A 22 12.97 4.80 11.76
C ARG A 22 14.15 5.74 12.00
N LEU A 23 14.55 5.96 13.25
CA LEU A 23 15.63 6.89 13.60
C LEU A 23 16.99 6.51 12.99
N LEU A 24 17.22 5.23 12.75
CA LEU A 24 18.50 4.70 12.23
C LEU A 24 18.49 4.46 10.72
N SER A 25 17.47 4.95 10.00
CA SER A 25 17.30 4.67 8.57
C SER A 25 17.15 5.95 7.75
N ALA A 26 17.77 5.95 6.57
CA ALA A 26 17.71 7.05 5.60
C ALA A 26 16.49 6.94 4.66
N SER A 27 16.01 5.73 4.42
CA SER A 27 14.81 5.48 3.61
C SER A 27 14.11 4.20 4.02
N ALA A 28 12.89 4.02 3.52
CA ALA A 28 12.15 2.79 3.73
C ALA A 28 11.32 2.40 2.50
N ARG A 29 11.17 1.10 2.31
CA ARG A 29 10.42 0.49 1.20
C ARG A 29 9.36 -0.46 1.73
N GLN A 30 8.17 -0.41 1.16
CA GLN A 30 7.11 -1.38 1.44
C GLN A 30 6.25 -1.60 0.19
N ASN A 31 5.74 -2.82 0.03
CA ASN A 31 4.88 -3.18 -1.09
C ASN A 31 3.48 -3.56 -0.60
N LEU A 32 2.47 -3.33 -1.43
CA LEU A 32 1.13 -3.87 -1.31
C LEU A 32 0.78 -4.58 -2.62
N THR A 33 0.33 -5.82 -2.53
CA THR A 33 -0.30 -6.52 -3.66
C THR A 33 -1.81 -6.48 -3.47
N TYR A 34 -2.52 -5.96 -4.45
CA TYR A 34 -3.98 -6.00 -4.54
C TYR A 34 -4.39 -6.97 -5.64
N ASN A 35 -5.11 -8.02 -5.28
CA ASN A 35 -5.69 -8.99 -6.20
C ASN A 35 -7.12 -8.53 -6.52
N CYS A 36 -7.40 -8.27 -7.78
CA CYS A 36 -8.66 -7.68 -8.23
C CYS A 36 -9.43 -8.61 -9.17
N TYR A 37 -10.76 -8.52 -9.11
CA TYR A 37 -11.68 -9.07 -10.09
C TYR A 37 -12.74 -8.02 -10.43
N GLN A 38 -12.74 -7.55 -11.69
CA GLN A 38 -13.63 -6.47 -12.15
C GLN A 38 -13.55 -5.18 -11.31
N SER A 39 -12.35 -4.83 -10.82
CA SER A 39 -12.11 -3.69 -9.93
C SER A 39 -10.81 -2.99 -10.31
N VAL A 40 -10.79 -1.66 -10.18
CA VAL A 40 -9.64 -0.78 -10.41
C VAL A 40 -8.89 -0.53 -9.11
N ALA A 41 -7.55 -0.53 -9.17
CA ALA A 41 -6.68 -0.39 -8.00
C ALA A 41 -5.85 0.89 -8.00
N TRP A 42 -5.48 1.40 -9.17
CA TRP A 42 -4.56 2.53 -9.29
C TRP A 42 -4.98 3.48 -10.41
N HIS A 43 -4.62 3.20 -11.67
CA HIS A 43 -5.10 3.97 -12.82
C HIS A 43 -6.40 3.38 -13.36
N ASP A 44 -7.42 4.19 -13.61
CA ASP A 44 -8.61 3.78 -14.37
C ASP A 44 -8.37 4.08 -15.86
N SER A 45 -8.08 3.06 -16.66
CA SER A 45 -7.80 3.21 -18.09
C SER A 45 -9.04 3.58 -18.93
N ASP A 46 -10.26 3.28 -18.47
CA ASP A 46 -11.48 3.63 -19.20
C ASP A 46 -11.83 5.12 -19.03
N ALA A 47 -11.60 5.65 -17.83
CA ALA A 47 -11.84 7.06 -17.50
C ALA A 47 -10.60 7.97 -17.67
N ASP A 48 -9.42 7.38 -17.80
CA ASP A 48 -8.11 8.04 -17.75
C ASP A 48 -7.90 8.92 -16.51
N THR A 49 -8.20 8.34 -15.33
CA THR A 49 -8.12 9.05 -14.04
C THR A 49 -7.50 8.18 -12.94
N TYR A 50 -7.16 8.80 -11.81
CA TYR A 50 -6.65 8.12 -10.61
C TYR A 50 -7.60 8.28 -9.41
N ASP A 51 -8.84 8.69 -9.63
CA ASP A 51 -9.82 8.94 -8.56
C ASP A 51 -10.14 7.68 -7.74
N LYS A 52 -9.94 6.51 -8.35
CA LYS A 52 -10.13 5.19 -7.75
C LYS A 52 -8.84 4.58 -7.19
N ALA A 53 -7.73 5.31 -7.21
CA ALA A 53 -6.47 4.83 -6.67
C ALA A 53 -6.60 4.45 -5.20
N ILE A 54 -5.96 3.35 -4.80
CA ILE A 54 -5.90 2.92 -3.40
C ILE A 54 -5.29 4.03 -2.54
N ARG A 55 -5.85 4.20 -1.34
CA ARG A 55 -5.31 5.09 -0.32
C ARG A 55 -4.73 4.29 0.84
N PHE A 56 -3.60 4.75 1.34
CA PHE A 56 -2.88 4.16 2.46
C PHE A 56 -2.93 5.12 3.63
N LEU A 57 -3.12 4.62 4.84
CA LEU A 57 -2.85 5.38 6.06
C LEU A 57 -1.45 5.03 6.54
N GLY A 58 -0.57 6.03 6.62
CA GLY A 58 0.77 5.89 7.14
C GLY A 58 0.81 5.84 8.66
N SER A 59 1.95 5.42 9.20
CA SER A 59 2.16 5.39 10.66
C SER A 59 2.27 6.76 11.33
N ASN A 60 2.38 7.83 10.53
CA ASN A 60 2.38 9.22 10.96
C ASN A 60 0.98 9.87 10.79
N ASP A 61 -0.07 9.06 10.65
CA ASP A 61 -1.46 9.47 10.38
C ASP A 61 -1.67 10.23 9.05
N GLU A 62 -0.67 10.22 8.16
CA GLU A 62 -0.77 10.79 6.83
C GLU A 62 -1.50 9.82 5.90
N GLU A 63 -2.58 10.29 5.27
CA GLU A 63 -3.21 9.57 4.17
C GLU A 63 -2.40 9.79 2.89
N MET A 64 -2.01 8.70 2.23
CA MET A 64 -1.14 8.71 1.06
C MET A 64 -1.80 7.99 -0.11
N SER A 65 -1.74 8.58 -1.30
CA SER A 65 -2.20 7.99 -2.55
C SER A 65 -1.44 8.59 -3.73
N TYR A 66 -1.94 8.40 -4.95
CA TYR A 66 -1.33 8.90 -6.18
C TYR A 66 -1.22 10.43 -6.21
N ASP A 67 -2.21 11.14 -5.68
CA ASP A 67 -2.35 12.60 -5.79
C ASP A 67 -1.47 13.39 -4.82
N ASN A 68 -1.05 12.79 -3.70
CA ASN A 68 -0.36 13.50 -2.63
C ASN A 68 0.97 12.89 -2.20
N ASN A 69 1.34 11.69 -2.66
CA ASN A 69 2.60 11.04 -2.32
C ASN A 69 3.39 10.60 -3.57
N PRO A 70 4.47 11.32 -3.94
CA PRO A 70 5.26 11.01 -5.14
C PRO A 70 6.12 9.74 -5.00
N TYR A 71 6.21 9.16 -3.80
CA TYR A 71 7.02 7.98 -3.52
C TYR A 71 6.25 6.68 -3.73
N ILE A 72 4.94 6.74 -3.95
CA ILE A 72 4.10 5.58 -4.25
C ILE A 72 4.01 5.41 -5.77
N ARG A 73 4.29 4.20 -6.24
CA ARG A 73 4.21 3.84 -7.65
C ARG A 73 3.64 2.45 -7.86
N ALA A 74 2.95 2.25 -8.97
CA ALA A 74 2.60 0.92 -9.44
C ALA A 74 3.81 0.26 -10.10
N VAL A 75 4.29 -0.82 -9.50
CA VAL A 75 5.29 -1.73 -10.10
C VAL A 75 4.63 -2.61 -11.16
N VAL A 76 3.39 -3.01 -10.90
CA VAL A 76 2.52 -3.75 -11.82
C VAL A 76 1.12 -3.18 -11.65
N ASP A 77 0.44 -2.84 -12.74
CA ASP A 77 -0.96 -2.40 -12.72
C ASP A 77 -1.80 -3.23 -13.70
N GLY A 78 -2.16 -4.45 -13.30
CA GLY A 78 -3.06 -5.31 -14.07
C GLY A 78 -4.53 -4.96 -13.88
N CYS A 79 -4.86 -4.16 -12.86
CA CYS A 79 -6.24 -3.81 -12.51
C CYS A 79 -6.71 -2.54 -13.22
N ALA A 80 -5.90 -1.95 -14.11
CA ALA A 80 -6.27 -0.71 -14.77
C ALA A 80 -7.54 -0.78 -15.64
N LEU A 81 -7.89 -1.99 -16.07
CA LEU A 81 -9.14 -2.31 -16.76
C LEU A 81 -9.95 -3.30 -15.91
N LYS A 82 -11.28 -3.11 -15.87
CA LYS A 82 -12.22 -3.98 -15.15
C LYS A 82 -12.42 -5.32 -15.86
N LYS A 83 -11.37 -6.14 -15.91
CA LYS A 83 -11.35 -7.46 -16.55
C LYS A 83 -11.36 -8.56 -15.47
N GLY A 84 -11.01 -9.79 -15.85
CA GLY A 84 -11.07 -10.98 -14.98
C GLY A 84 -10.17 -10.89 -13.74
N TYR A 85 -9.51 -12.00 -13.38
CA TYR A 85 -8.58 -11.98 -12.25
C TYR A 85 -7.25 -11.36 -12.68
N GLU A 86 -6.89 -10.27 -12.03
CA GLU A 86 -5.63 -9.56 -12.23
C GLU A 86 -5.05 -9.12 -10.88
N LYS A 87 -3.86 -8.52 -10.91
CA LYS A 87 -3.23 -7.95 -9.72
C LYS A 87 -2.54 -6.62 -9.99
N THR A 88 -2.49 -5.80 -8.96
CA THR A 88 -1.72 -4.54 -8.91
C THR A 88 -0.75 -4.61 -7.75
N VAL A 89 0.51 -4.29 -8.01
CA VAL A 89 1.56 -4.21 -6.99
C VAL A 89 1.96 -2.76 -6.86
N LEU A 90 1.64 -2.17 -5.72
CA LEU A 90 2.05 -0.82 -5.33
C LEU A 90 3.28 -0.89 -4.45
N GLU A 91 4.21 0.02 -4.67
CA GLU A 91 5.43 0.16 -3.89
C GLU A 91 5.54 1.60 -3.41
N ILE A 92 5.80 1.77 -2.12
CA ILE A 92 6.32 3.01 -1.55
C ILE A 92 7.82 2.87 -1.36
N ASN A 93 8.59 3.82 -1.86
CA ASN A 93 10.01 3.97 -1.56
C ASN A 93 10.30 5.42 -1.17
N THR A 94 10.27 5.69 0.13
CA THR A 94 10.22 7.06 0.68
C THR A 94 11.42 7.35 1.59
N PRO A 95 11.99 8.57 1.55
CA PRO A 95 12.93 9.04 2.57
C PRO A 95 12.21 9.42 3.88
N LYS A 96 10.88 9.61 3.85
CA LYS A 96 10.05 9.89 5.03
C LYS A 96 9.68 8.60 5.75
N VAL A 97 10.64 8.02 6.45
CA VAL A 97 10.52 6.71 7.13
C VAL A 97 9.37 6.64 8.15
N GLU A 98 8.90 7.78 8.65
CA GLU A 98 7.74 7.91 9.52
C GLU A 98 6.39 7.56 8.85
N GLN A 99 6.33 7.65 7.51
CA GLN A 99 5.14 7.29 6.73
C GLN A 99 4.85 5.78 6.77
N VAL A 100 5.87 4.94 7.02
CA VAL A 100 5.74 3.48 6.99
C VAL A 100 5.97 2.86 8.39
N PRO A 101 5.40 1.67 8.65
CA PRO A 101 4.56 0.89 7.76
C PRO A 101 3.14 1.44 7.57
N PHE A 102 2.43 0.93 6.57
CA PHE A 102 0.98 1.15 6.42
C PHE A 102 0.23 0.64 7.64
N VAL A 103 -0.70 1.44 8.18
CA VAL A 103 -1.53 1.05 9.33
C VAL A 103 -2.96 0.71 8.93
N ASP A 104 -3.45 1.27 7.83
CA ASP A 104 -4.75 0.94 7.22
C ASP A 104 -4.69 1.15 5.70
N ILE A 105 -5.64 0.54 4.98
CA ILE A 105 -5.73 0.60 3.51
C ILE A 105 -7.19 0.78 3.12
N MET A 106 -7.46 1.76 2.26
CA MET A 106 -8.78 2.04 1.71
C MET A 106 -8.81 1.76 0.22
N PHE A 107 -9.74 0.90 -0.20
CA PHE A 107 -9.98 0.53 -1.59
C PHE A 107 -11.21 1.29 -2.11
N ASN A 108 -11.04 2.11 -3.16
CA ASN A 108 -12.09 3.01 -3.64
C ASN A 108 -13.07 2.37 -4.64
N ASP A 109 -12.63 1.40 -5.47
CA ASP A 109 -13.48 0.74 -6.47
C ASP A 109 -13.99 -0.64 -6.02
N PHE A 110 -14.63 -0.68 -4.85
CA PHE A 110 -15.26 -1.88 -4.30
C PHE A 110 -16.70 -1.62 -3.84
N GLY A 111 -17.62 -2.56 -4.12
CA GLY A 111 -19.04 -2.49 -3.72
C GLY A 111 -20.03 -3.03 -4.75
N GLY A 112 -19.58 -3.35 -5.97
CA GLY A 112 -20.40 -4.00 -6.99
C GLY A 112 -20.67 -5.47 -6.70
N ALA A 113 -21.83 -5.99 -7.13
CA ALA A 113 -22.28 -7.36 -6.83
C ALA A 113 -21.35 -8.48 -7.36
N SER A 114 -20.51 -8.19 -8.37
CA SER A 114 -19.56 -9.14 -8.95
C SER A 114 -18.11 -8.88 -8.57
N GLN A 115 -17.82 -7.83 -7.80
CA GLN A 115 -16.46 -7.47 -7.45
C GLN A 115 -15.93 -8.37 -6.33
N LYS A 116 -14.71 -8.86 -6.51
CA LYS A 116 -13.96 -9.59 -5.48
C LYS A 116 -12.58 -8.97 -5.36
N PHE A 117 -12.09 -8.91 -4.13
CA PHE A 117 -10.77 -8.41 -3.86
C PHE A 117 -10.07 -9.24 -2.78
N GLY A 118 -8.75 -9.22 -2.84
CA GLY A 118 -7.88 -9.67 -1.78
C GLY A 118 -6.64 -8.79 -1.77
N PHE A 119 -5.93 -8.74 -0.67
CA PHE A 119 -4.70 -7.96 -0.59
C PHE A 119 -3.65 -8.68 0.26
N GLU A 120 -2.40 -8.41 -0.06
CA GLU A 120 -1.23 -8.93 0.65
C GLU A 120 -0.32 -7.74 0.98
N VAL A 121 -0.11 -7.52 2.27
CA VAL A 121 0.77 -6.46 2.76
C VAL A 121 2.19 -7.01 2.84
N GLY A 122 3.10 -6.45 2.06
CA GLY A 122 4.50 -6.81 2.10
C GLY A 122 5.21 -6.31 3.37
N PRO A 123 6.38 -6.88 3.68
CA PRO A 123 7.20 -6.38 4.79
C PRO A 123 7.63 -4.94 4.53
N VAL A 124 7.83 -4.20 5.62
CA VAL A 124 8.50 -2.90 5.57
C VAL A 124 10.00 -3.13 5.71
N CYS A 125 10.78 -2.57 4.78
CA CYS A 125 12.23 -2.65 4.77
C CYS A 125 12.79 -1.26 5.07
N PHE A 126 13.48 -1.12 6.19
CA PHE A 126 14.20 0.09 6.58
C PHE A 126 15.65 0.01 6.09
N ILE A 127 16.16 1.08 5.47
CA ILE A 127 17.47 1.12 4.81
C ILE A 127 18.28 2.26 5.42
N GLY A 128 19.44 1.92 5.99
CA GLY A 128 20.40 2.86 6.60
C GLY A 128 21.48 3.34 5.63
#